data_AF-A0A854WJX1-F1
#
_entry.id   AF-A0A854WJX1-F1
#
_cell.length_a   1.000
_cell.length_b   1.000
_cell.length_c   1.000
_cell.angle_alpha   90.00
_cell.angle_beta   90.00
_cell.angle_gamma   90.00
#
_symmetry.space_group_name_H-M   'P 1'
#
loop_
_entity.id
_entity.type
_entity.pdbx_description
1 polymer ?
#
loop_
_entity_poly.entity_id
_entity_poly.type
_entity_poly.pdbx_seq_one_letter_code
_entity_poly.pdbx_strand_id
1 'polypeptide(L)'
;MFQLSSDTLKTMGAEITTREIKQEPELWQETFDNYLKEKEEISSFLKKIIESANSKKIKVIFTGAGTSEYVGNTICSYLQTNGDRGNYLFYSIASTDLVASPQNFLYPEDTVLLVSFARSGNSPESVAAVNLVNQFVPNAYHLAITCAKDGQLAVRGKEMPKNHYVFLMPERSNDAGFAMTGSFSCMLFAALLIFDQSLSIDDKKLNLKAMTSMAKNVIKREDEIQSYVNLDFNRLVYLGSGSLAGLTKEAQLKILELTAGKIATIFDSSMGFRHGPKSFVNEKTLLFDFVNNHPYTRQYDLDILEEVDADQIALKTIAVAQKGEVNFSGETFELTSDVQLADAYLALPMIVFAQTLALLTSIKVKNLPDTPSSTGTVNRVVKGVIIHDYHK
;
A
#
# COMPACT_ATOMS: atom_id res chain seq x y z
N MET A 1 16.62 14.28 -8.54
CA MET A 1 15.58 13.58 -9.29
C MET A 1 14.38 14.50 -9.53
N PHE A 2 13.66 14.92 -8.48
CA PHE A 2 12.44 15.72 -8.56
C PHE A 2 12.63 17.17 -9.04
N GLN A 3 13.87 17.66 -9.08
CA GLN A 3 14.26 18.97 -9.60
C GLN A 3 14.83 18.93 -11.03
N LEU A 4 15.02 17.74 -11.61
CA LEU A 4 15.53 17.61 -12.98
C LEU A 4 14.45 18.00 -14.00
N SER A 5 14.88 18.48 -15.17
CA SER A 5 13.96 18.76 -16.27
C SER A 5 13.32 17.48 -16.80
N SER A 6 12.09 17.57 -17.33
CA SER A 6 11.40 16.42 -17.95
C SER A 6 12.26 15.76 -19.03
N ASP A 7 12.98 16.54 -19.84
CA ASP A 7 13.87 15.98 -20.89
C ASP A 7 15.04 15.19 -20.30
N THR A 8 15.63 15.65 -19.19
CA THR A 8 16.66 14.89 -18.47
C THR A 8 16.10 13.59 -17.88
N LEU A 9 14.89 13.63 -17.32
CA LEU A 9 14.25 12.44 -16.77
C LEU A 9 13.90 11.42 -17.86
N LYS A 10 13.50 11.86 -19.05
CA LYS A 10 13.23 10.98 -20.20
C LYS A 10 14.48 10.24 -20.65
N THR A 11 15.64 10.90 -20.71
CA THR A 11 16.90 10.23 -21.08
C THR A 11 17.34 9.20 -20.03
N MET A 12 16.93 9.41 -18.77
CA MET A 12 17.15 8.46 -17.67
C MET A 12 16.07 7.36 -17.59
N GLY A 13 15.04 7.39 -18.44
CA GLY A 13 13.90 6.47 -18.37
C GLY A 13 13.15 6.53 -17.04
N ALA A 14 13.05 7.72 -16.45
CA ALA A 14 12.52 7.96 -15.10
C ALA A 14 11.45 9.06 -15.04
N GLU A 15 11.02 9.61 -16.17
CA GLU A 15 10.08 10.75 -16.20
C GLU A 15 8.74 10.38 -15.57
N ILE A 16 8.23 9.21 -15.95
CA ILE A 16 6.87 8.80 -15.61
C ILE A 16 6.80 8.50 -14.11
N THR A 17 7.67 7.62 -13.63
CA THR A 17 7.72 7.18 -12.23
C THR A 17 8.03 8.36 -11.30
N THR A 18 8.96 9.25 -11.69
CA THR A 18 9.29 10.45 -10.91
C THR A 18 8.09 11.38 -10.77
N ARG A 19 7.38 11.65 -11.88
CA ARG A 19 6.19 12.49 -11.88
C ARG A 19 5.07 11.87 -11.04
N GLU A 20 4.88 10.56 -11.14
CA GLU A 20 3.83 9.82 -10.43
C GLU A 20 4.03 9.81 -8.91
N ILE A 21 5.27 9.66 -8.43
CA ILE A 21 5.60 9.81 -6.99
C ILE A 21 5.40 11.26 -6.55
N LYS A 22 5.86 12.23 -7.35
CA LYS A 22 5.80 13.65 -6.99
C LYS A 22 4.37 14.18 -6.84
N GLN A 23 3.42 13.62 -7.57
CA GLN A 23 2.02 14.07 -7.57
C GLN A 23 1.17 13.47 -6.44
N GLU A 24 1.62 12.42 -5.72
CA GLU A 24 0.80 11.76 -4.70
C GLU A 24 0.13 12.71 -3.69
N PRO A 25 0.81 13.73 -3.15
CA PRO A 25 0.18 14.66 -2.21
C PRO A 25 -1.00 15.45 -2.82
N GLU A 26 -0.99 15.70 -4.14
CA GLU A 26 -2.13 16.32 -4.85
C GLU A 26 -3.25 15.31 -5.05
N LEU A 27 -2.90 14.08 -5.42
CA LEU A 27 -3.88 13.01 -5.67
C LEU A 27 -4.64 12.62 -4.40
N TRP A 28 -4.03 12.73 -3.21
CA TRP A 28 -4.74 12.48 -1.96
C TRP A 28 -5.83 13.54 -1.70
N GLN A 29 -5.57 14.80 -2.05
CA GLN A 29 -6.61 15.84 -1.99
C GLN A 29 -7.75 15.54 -2.98
N GLU A 30 -7.42 15.20 -4.23
CA GLU A 30 -8.43 14.81 -5.23
C GLU A 30 -9.23 13.57 -4.78
N THR A 31 -8.58 12.59 -4.14
CA THR A 31 -9.22 11.39 -3.58
C THR A 31 -10.19 11.75 -2.45
N PHE A 32 -9.79 12.65 -1.54
CA PHE A 32 -10.67 13.15 -0.48
C PHE A 32 -11.87 13.89 -1.03
N ASP A 33 -11.67 14.75 -2.02
CA ASP A 33 -12.74 15.52 -2.65
C ASP A 33 -13.74 14.60 -3.38
N ASN A 34 -13.25 13.54 -4.05
CA ASN A 34 -14.10 12.52 -4.66
C ASN A 34 -14.89 11.74 -3.61
N TYR A 35 -14.25 11.35 -2.50
CA TYR A 35 -14.94 10.70 -1.39
C TYR A 35 -16.06 11.57 -0.83
N LEU A 36 -15.83 12.87 -0.63
CA LEU A 36 -16.87 13.77 -0.12
C LEU A 36 -18.08 13.88 -1.08
N LYS A 37 -17.85 13.83 -2.40
CA LYS A 37 -18.93 13.86 -3.40
C LYS A 37 -19.78 12.59 -3.37
N GLU A 38 -19.15 11.44 -3.14
CA GLU A 38 -19.79 10.12 -3.25
C GLU A 38 -20.15 9.49 -1.89
N LYS A 39 -19.79 10.14 -0.77
CA LYS A 39 -19.93 9.62 0.59
C LYS A 39 -21.34 9.10 0.91
N GLU A 40 -22.38 9.86 0.53
CA GLU A 40 -23.77 9.48 0.83
C GLU A 40 -24.20 8.25 0.01
N GLU A 41 -23.75 8.14 -1.24
CA GLU A 41 -24.01 6.97 -2.08
C GLU A 41 -23.27 5.73 -1.55
N ILE A 42 -22.00 5.88 -1.17
CA ILE A 42 -21.21 4.82 -0.53
C ILE A 42 -21.88 4.37 0.76
N SER A 43 -22.32 5.31 1.60
CA SER A 43 -22.99 5.01 2.87
C SER A 43 -24.31 4.26 2.66
N SER A 44 -25.09 4.67 1.64
CA SER A 44 -26.32 3.99 1.23
C SER A 44 -26.04 2.56 0.74
N PHE A 45 -25.01 2.38 -0.08
CA PHE A 45 -24.56 1.07 -0.55
C PHE A 45 -24.18 0.16 0.62
N LEU A 46 -23.35 0.63 1.55
CA LEU A 46 -22.94 -0.14 2.73
C LEU A 46 -24.12 -0.49 3.64
N LYS A 47 -25.05 0.45 3.86
CA LYS A 47 -26.25 0.22 4.68
C LYS A 47 -27.11 -0.92 4.12
N LYS A 48 -27.28 -0.98 2.80
CA LYS A 48 -28.00 -2.08 2.14
C LYS A 48 -27.37 -3.45 2.44
N ILE A 49 -26.04 -3.52 2.52
CA ILE A 49 -25.33 -4.77 2.84
C ILE A 49 -25.61 -5.15 4.30
N ILE A 50 -25.54 -4.18 5.23
CA ILE A 50 -25.87 -4.39 6.65
C ILE A 50 -27.29 -4.93 6.80
N GLU A 51 -28.26 -4.33 6.13
CA GLU A 51 -29.66 -4.80 6.12
C GLU A 51 -29.79 -6.23 5.58
N SER A 52 -29.03 -6.57 4.53
CA SER A 52 -29.05 -7.93 3.95
C SER A 52 -28.44 -9.00 4.86
N ALA A 53 -27.59 -8.62 5.82
CA ALA A 53 -26.85 -9.55 6.67
C ALA A 53 -27.69 -10.10 7.83
N ASN A 54 -28.92 -9.61 8.03
CA ASN A 54 -29.84 -10.09 9.07
C ASN A 54 -29.18 -10.17 10.47
N SER A 55 -28.51 -9.09 10.87
CA SER A 55 -27.78 -8.95 12.15
C SER A 55 -26.55 -9.87 12.32
N LYS A 56 -26.14 -10.61 11.28
CA LYS A 56 -24.82 -11.25 11.23
C LYS A 56 -23.77 -10.24 10.79
N LYS A 57 -22.53 -10.46 11.21
CA LYS A 57 -21.40 -9.65 10.71
C LYS A 57 -21.12 -9.98 9.25
N ILE A 58 -20.79 -8.96 8.48
CA ILE A 58 -20.37 -9.05 7.09
C ILE A 58 -18.87 -9.28 7.04
N LYS A 59 -18.48 -10.24 6.21
CA LYS A 59 -17.08 -10.50 5.89
C LYS A 59 -16.61 -9.51 4.83
N VAL A 60 -15.85 -8.50 5.25
CA VAL A 60 -15.24 -7.52 4.36
C VAL A 60 -13.86 -8.04 3.96
N ILE A 61 -13.69 -8.38 2.67
CA ILE A 61 -12.44 -8.93 2.14
C ILE A 61 -11.77 -7.85 1.28
N PHE A 62 -10.66 -7.31 1.76
CA PHE A 62 -9.74 -6.49 0.99
C PHE A 62 -8.89 -7.39 0.08
N THR A 63 -9.07 -7.26 -1.24
CA THR A 63 -8.41 -8.11 -2.23
C THR A 63 -7.72 -7.31 -3.33
N GLY A 64 -6.61 -7.85 -3.82
CA GLY A 64 -5.83 -7.35 -4.96
C GLY A 64 -4.68 -8.31 -5.26
N ALA A 65 -3.88 -8.02 -6.28
CA ALA A 65 -2.67 -8.78 -6.63
C ALA A 65 -1.43 -7.89 -6.57
N GLY A 66 -0.31 -8.42 -6.05
CA GLY A 66 0.93 -7.67 -5.89
C GLY A 66 0.73 -6.43 -5.01
N THR A 67 1.23 -5.28 -5.44
CA THR A 67 1.02 -4.01 -4.71
C THR A 67 -0.44 -3.72 -4.34
N SER A 68 -1.43 -4.13 -5.18
CA SER A 68 -2.84 -3.96 -4.84
C SER A 68 -3.30 -4.81 -3.65
N GLU A 69 -2.69 -5.98 -3.41
CA GLU A 69 -2.92 -6.77 -2.20
C GLU A 69 -2.45 -6.00 -0.95
N TYR A 70 -1.30 -5.36 -1.06
CA TYR A 70 -0.65 -4.71 0.07
C TYR A 70 -1.41 -3.49 0.59
N VAL A 71 -2.36 -2.96 -0.19
CA VAL A 71 -3.36 -1.99 0.29
C VAL A 71 -4.12 -2.59 1.47
N GLY A 72 -4.71 -3.78 1.27
CA GLY A 72 -5.43 -4.51 2.31
C GLY A 72 -4.52 -4.91 3.48
N ASN A 73 -3.32 -5.42 3.19
CA ASN A 73 -2.38 -5.82 4.23
C ASN A 73 -2.00 -4.65 5.15
N THR A 74 -1.90 -3.44 4.60
CA THR A 74 -1.56 -2.24 5.37
C THR A 74 -2.70 -1.79 6.27
N ILE A 75 -3.95 -1.81 5.81
CA ILE A 75 -5.07 -1.20 6.55
C ILE A 75 -5.88 -2.18 7.40
N CYS A 76 -5.78 -3.48 7.17
CA CYS A 76 -6.69 -4.47 7.75
C CYS A 76 -6.67 -4.47 9.28
N SER A 77 -5.49 -4.54 9.92
CA SER A 77 -5.36 -4.55 11.38
C SER A 77 -5.89 -3.26 12.02
N TYR A 78 -5.64 -2.12 11.38
CA TYR A 78 -6.15 -0.82 11.82
C TYR A 78 -7.69 -0.78 11.78
N LEU A 79 -8.29 -1.25 10.68
CA LEU A 79 -9.75 -1.25 10.51
C LEU A 79 -10.46 -2.31 11.36
N GLN A 80 -9.79 -3.39 11.76
CA GLN A 80 -10.31 -4.30 12.80
C GLN A 80 -10.50 -3.61 14.16
N THR A 81 -9.81 -2.49 14.39
CA THR A 81 -9.92 -1.68 15.61
C THR A 81 -10.81 -0.46 15.42
N ASN A 82 -10.63 0.27 14.31
CA ASN A 82 -11.22 1.60 14.08
C ASN A 82 -12.40 1.62 13.10
N GLY A 83 -12.70 0.50 12.45
CA GLY A 83 -13.90 0.36 11.62
C GLY A 83 -15.15 -0.04 12.42
N ASP A 84 -16.26 -0.28 11.70
CA ASP A 84 -17.51 -0.73 12.30
C ASP A 84 -17.43 -2.19 12.79
N ARG A 85 -16.91 -2.38 13.99
CA ARG A 85 -16.75 -3.73 14.58
C ARG A 85 -18.08 -4.41 14.89
N GLY A 86 -19.19 -3.66 14.92
CA GLY A 86 -20.53 -4.20 15.12
C GLY A 86 -21.01 -4.95 13.89
N ASN A 87 -20.80 -4.35 12.71
CA ASN A 87 -21.29 -4.90 11.44
C ASN A 87 -20.23 -5.67 10.64
N TYR A 88 -18.93 -5.40 10.81
CA TYR A 88 -17.89 -5.91 9.92
C TYR A 88 -16.86 -6.81 10.60
N LEU A 89 -16.38 -7.79 9.83
CA LEU A 89 -15.15 -8.54 10.06
C LEU A 89 -14.22 -8.30 8.87
N PHE A 90 -13.10 -7.61 9.11
CA PHE A 90 -12.15 -7.27 8.06
C PHE A 90 -11.09 -8.34 7.88
N TYR A 91 -10.85 -8.70 6.62
CA TYR A 91 -9.80 -9.62 6.18
C TYR A 91 -9.05 -9.01 5.01
N SER A 92 -7.76 -9.33 4.90
CA SER A 92 -6.98 -9.08 3.69
C SER A 92 -6.57 -10.42 3.10
N ILE A 93 -7.06 -10.70 1.89
CA ILE A 93 -6.84 -11.96 1.18
C ILE A 93 -6.52 -11.60 -0.25
N ALA A 94 -5.38 -12.06 -0.77
CA ALA A 94 -4.97 -11.76 -2.13
C ALA A 94 -5.95 -12.34 -3.14
N SER A 95 -6.14 -11.67 -4.28
CA SER A 95 -6.92 -12.26 -5.38
C SER A 95 -6.24 -13.51 -5.91
N THR A 96 -4.91 -13.59 -5.85
CA THR A 96 -4.14 -14.79 -6.19
C THR A 96 -4.49 -15.97 -5.29
N ASP A 97 -4.75 -15.73 -4.00
CA ASP A 97 -5.13 -16.77 -3.04
C ASP A 97 -6.60 -17.17 -3.19
N LEU A 98 -7.49 -16.19 -3.36
CA LEU A 98 -8.91 -16.43 -3.62
C LEU A 98 -9.11 -17.25 -4.90
N VAL A 99 -8.31 -16.99 -5.94
CA VAL A 99 -8.39 -17.73 -7.20
C VAL A 99 -7.76 -19.12 -7.09
N ALA A 100 -6.63 -19.24 -6.38
CA ALA A 100 -5.93 -20.53 -6.26
C ALA A 100 -6.62 -21.52 -5.30
N SER A 101 -7.31 -21.04 -4.27
CA SER A 101 -7.94 -21.90 -3.25
C SER A 101 -9.19 -21.26 -2.63
N PRO A 102 -10.24 -20.97 -3.44
CA PRO A 102 -11.44 -20.25 -2.99
C PRO A 102 -12.15 -20.93 -1.80
N GLN A 103 -12.13 -22.26 -1.73
CA GLN A 103 -12.78 -23.06 -0.69
C GLN A 103 -12.22 -22.83 0.72
N ASN A 104 -11.01 -22.29 0.85
CA ASN A 104 -10.42 -21.97 2.16
C ASN A 104 -10.97 -20.65 2.73
N PHE A 105 -11.60 -19.83 1.90
CA PHE A 105 -11.93 -18.45 2.23
C PHE A 105 -13.40 -18.11 2.02
N LEU A 106 -14.14 -18.84 1.18
CA LEU A 106 -15.50 -18.48 0.77
C LEU A 106 -16.50 -19.54 1.22
N TYR A 107 -17.48 -19.11 2.02
CA TYR A 107 -18.48 -19.98 2.63
C TYR A 107 -19.90 -19.52 2.27
N PRO A 108 -20.80 -20.42 1.82
CA PRO A 108 -22.15 -20.05 1.36
C PRO A 108 -23.03 -19.34 2.40
N GLU A 109 -22.78 -19.55 3.69
CA GLU A 109 -23.53 -18.98 4.80
C GLU A 109 -23.14 -17.53 5.16
N ASP A 110 -22.02 -17.05 4.62
CA ASP A 110 -21.50 -15.70 4.86
C ASP A 110 -22.27 -14.65 4.04
N THR A 111 -22.31 -13.41 4.56
CA THR A 111 -22.50 -12.22 3.73
C THR A 111 -21.13 -11.62 3.44
N VAL A 112 -20.76 -11.48 2.17
CA VAL A 112 -19.44 -10.99 1.77
C VAL A 112 -19.54 -9.64 1.10
N LEU A 113 -18.70 -8.69 1.55
CA LEU A 113 -18.34 -7.50 0.79
C LEU A 113 -16.90 -7.67 0.29
N LEU A 114 -16.74 -7.92 -1.01
CA LEU A 114 -15.44 -7.99 -1.66
C LEU A 114 -15.00 -6.58 -2.06
N VAL A 115 -13.96 -6.06 -1.42
CA VAL A 115 -13.35 -4.77 -1.74
C VAL A 115 -12.15 -5.02 -2.65
N SER A 116 -12.32 -4.79 -3.95
CA SER A 116 -11.31 -5.08 -4.97
C SER A 116 -10.46 -3.86 -5.30
N PHE A 117 -9.15 -3.97 -5.10
CA PHE A 117 -8.15 -2.97 -5.46
C PHE A 117 -7.48 -3.34 -6.78
N ALA A 118 -7.44 -2.40 -7.72
CA ALA A 118 -6.68 -2.57 -8.96
C ALA A 118 -6.31 -1.23 -9.60
N ARG A 119 -5.05 -1.10 -10.05
CA ARG A 119 -4.65 0.04 -10.90
C ARG A 119 -5.32 -0.03 -12.27
N SER A 120 -5.11 -1.12 -13.01
CA SER A 120 -5.58 -1.25 -14.40
C SER A 120 -7.00 -1.83 -14.52
N GLY A 121 -7.51 -2.47 -13.46
CA GLY A 121 -8.78 -3.19 -13.49
C GLY A 121 -8.83 -4.40 -14.42
N ASN A 122 -7.69 -4.83 -14.97
CA ASN A 122 -7.61 -5.82 -16.06
C ASN A 122 -6.80 -7.08 -15.70
N SER A 123 -6.37 -7.25 -14.45
CA SER A 123 -5.76 -8.51 -14.02
C SER A 123 -6.81 -9.63 -14.11
N PRO A 124 -6.50 -10.76 -14.80
CA PRO A 124 -7.39 -11.92 -14.86
C PRO A 124 -7.81 -12.39 -13.47
N GLU A 125 -6.91 -12.36 -12.50
CA GLU A 125 -7.15 -12.75 -11.12
C GLU A 125 -8.18 -11.86 -10.42
N SER A 126 -8.15 -10.54 -10.65
CA SER A 126 -9.15 -9.64 -10.07
C SER A 126 -10.57 -9.97 -10.55
N VAL A 127 -10.69 -10.27 -11.84
CA VAL A 127 -11.98 -10.62 -12.46
C VAL A 127 -12.45 -12.01 -12.02
N ALA A 128 -11.52 -12.96 -11.94
CA ALA A 128 -11.79 -14.31 -11.47
C ALA A 128 -12.22 -14.34 -9.99
N ALA A 129 -11.60 -13.52 -9.13
CA ALA A 129 -11.99 -13.42 -7.72
C ALA A 129 -13.45 -12.97 -7.56
N VAL A 130 -13.89 -11.96 -8.33
CA VAL A 130 -15.31 -11.52 -8.34
C VAL A 130 -16.23 -12.67 -8.76
N ASN A 131 -15.88 -13.41 -9.81
CA ASN A 131 -16.68 -14.55 -10.29
C ASN A 131 -16.78 -15.66 -9.24
N LEU A 132 -15.65 -16.03 -8.62
CA LEU A 132 -15.60 -17.08 -7.59
C LEU A 132 -16.39 -16.69 -6.35
N VAL A 133 -16.31 -15.43 -5.90
CA VAL A 133 -17.15 -14.94 -4.80
C VAL A 133 -18.63 -15.09 -5.13
N ASN A 134 -19.06 -14.71 -6.33
CA ASN A 134 -20.46 -14.90 -6.75
C ASN A 134 -20.85 -16.38 -6.88
N GLN A 135 -19.92 -17.27 -7.22
CA GLN A 135 -20.17 -18.71 -7.34
C GLN A 135 -20.29 -19.41 -5.96
N PHE A 136 -19.54 -18.95 -4.97
CA PHE A 136 -19.52 -19.54 -3.63
C PHE A 136 -20.54 -18.92 -2.68
N VAL A 137 -20.73 -17.60 -2.74
CA VAL A 137 -21.46 -16.83 -1.73
C VAL A 137 -22.71 -16.19 -2.35
N PRO A 138 -23.91 -16.70 -2.06
CA PRO A 138 -25.16 -16.16 -2.61
C PRO A 138 -25.41 -14.69 -2.21
N ASN A 139 -24.99 -14.29 -1.02
CA ASN A 139 -25.15 -12.91 -0.51
C ASN A 139 -23.85 -12.12 -0.62
N ALA A 140 -23.41 -11.89 -1.87
CA ALA A 140 -22.18 -11.18 -2.19
C ALA A 140 -22.42 -9.78 -2.74
N TYR A 141 -21.57 -8.86 -2.31
CA TYR A 141 -21.48 -7.46 -2.75
C TYR A 141 -20.04 -7.12 -3.09
N HIS A 142 -19.86 -6.14 -3.96
CA HIS A 142 -18.56 -5.78 -4.51
C HIS A 142 -18.35 -4.26 -4.46
N LEU A 143 -17.25 -3.83 -3.89
CA LEU A 143 -16.77 -2.45 -3.94
C LEU A 143 -15.45 -2.44 -4.71
N ALA A 144 -15.46 -1.91 -5.94
CA ALA A 144 -14.25 -1.75 -6.73
C ALA A 144 -13.64 -0.37 -6.45
N ILE A 145 -12.44 -0.34 -5.86
CA ILE A 145 -11.63 0.87 -5.69
C ILE A 145 -10.50 0.78 -6.73
N THR A 146 -10.64 1.51 -7.84
CA THR A 146 -9.80 1.31 -9.04
C THR A 146 -9.41 2.63 -9.72
N CYS A 147 -8.24 2.65 -10.37
CA CYS A 147 -7.73 3.83 -11.08
C CYS A 147 -8.18 3.89 -12.56
N ALA A 148 -8.56 2.75 -13.14
CA ALA A 148 -8.91 2.67 -14.56
C ALA A 148 -10.44 2.61 -14.76
N LYS A 149 -11.02 3.74 -15.20
CA LYS A 149 -12.47 3.88 -15.49
C LYS A 149 -12.98 2.91 -16.57
N ASP A 150 -12.11 2.51 -17.49
CA ASP A 150 -12.37 1.60 -18.60
C ASP A 150 -11.84 0.18 -18.34
N GLY A 151 -11.31 -0.09 -17.15
CA GLY A 151 -10.87 -1.42 -16.74
C GLY A 151 -12.05 -2.38 -16.52
N GLN A 152 -11.83 -3.67 -16.72
CA GLN A 152 -12.91 -4.68 -16.64
C GLN A 152 -13.67 -4.66 -15.31
N LEU A 153 -12.99 -4.46 -14.18
CA LEU A 153 -13.65 -4.31 -12.87
C LEU A 153 -14.63 -3.13 -12.84
N ALA A 154 -14.24 -1.98 -13.38
CA ALA A 154 -15.07 -0.78 -13.40
C ALA A 154 -16.27 -0.93 -14.35
N VAL A 155 -16.04 -1.49 -15.54
CA VAL A 155 -17.09 -1.74 -16.53
C VAL A 155 -18.13 -2.72 -15.99
N ARG A 156 -17.70 -3.87 -15.46
CA ARG A 156 -18.61 -4.87 -14.86
C ARG A 156 -19.41 -4.32 -13.69
N GLY A 157 -18.78 -3.51 -12.84
CA GLY A 157 -19.48 -2.88 -11.71
C GLY A 157 -20.63 -1.99 -12.16
N LYS A 158 -20.45 -1.25 -13.27
CA LYS A 158 -21.51 -0.41 -13.86
C LYS A 158 -22.64 -1.22 -14.50
N GLU A 159 -22.34 -2.40 -15.04
CA GLU A 159 -23.35 -3.31 -15.63
C GLU A 159 -24.19 -4.04 -14.58
N MET A 160 -23.70 -4.15 -13.33
CA MET A 160 -24.36 -4.86 -12.22
C MET A 160 -24.60 -4.00 -10.97
N PRO A 161 -25.23 -2.82 -11.09
CA PRO A 161 -25.24 -1.78 -10.04
C PRO A 161 -26.01 -2.15 -8.77
N LYS A 162 -26.80 -3.24 -8.79
CA LYS A 162 -27.55 -3.68 -7.61
C LYS A 162 -26.63 -4.14 -6.49
N ASN A 163 -25.54 -4.85 -6.80
CA ASN A 163 -24.63 -5.44 -5.82
C ASN A 163 -23.19 -4.91 -5.96
N HIS A 164 -22.97 -3.96 -6.85
CA HIS A 164 -21.65 -3.40 -7.13
C HIS A 164 -21.66 -1.88 -6.92
N TYR A 165 -20.58 -1.38 -6.33
CA TYR A 165 -20.25 0.03 -6.33
C TYR A 165 -18.83 0.21 -6.86
N VAL A 166 -18.61 1.23 -7.69
CA VAL A 166 -17.30 1.54 -8.26
C VAL A 166 -16.88 2.91 -7.78
N PHE A 167 -15.84 2.96 -6.95
CA PHE A 167 -15.22 4.20 -6.49
C PHE A 167 -13.94 4.45 -7.28
N LEU A 168 -13.97 5.42 -8.18
CA LEU A 168 -12.85 5.73 -9.06
C LEU A 168 -11.82 6.64 -8.39
N MET A 169 -10.56 6.23 -8.44
CA MET A 169 -9.44 7.08 -8.03
C MET A 169 -9.22 8.21 -9.06
N PRO A 170 -8.49 9.28 -8.70
CA PRO A 170 -8.13 10.33 -9.65
C PRO A 170 -7.50 9.76 -10.93
N GLU A 171 -7.82 10.30 -12.11
CA GLU A 171 -7.38 9.74 -13.41
C GLU A 171 -5.84 9.63 -13.50
N ARG A 172 -5.14 10.62 -12.93
CA ARG A 172 -3.67 10.67 -12.84
C ARG A 172 -3.05 9.57 -11.97
N SER A 173 -3.83 8.88 -11.15
CA SER A 173 -3.37 7.75 -10.32
C SER A 173 -3.32 6.43 -11.09
N ASN A 174 -3.80 6.36 -12.33
CA ASN A 174 -3.62 5.19 -13.17
C ASN A 174 -2.18 5.15 -13.72
N ASP A 175 -1.24 4.86 -12.83
CA ASP A 175 0.21 4.97 -13.08
C ASP A 175 0.60 4.29 -14.40
N ALA A 176 1.20 5.07 -15.29
CA ALA A 176 1.77 4.60 -16.55
C ALA A 176 3.13 3.93 -16.32
N GLY A 177 3.83 4.26 -15.23
CA GLY A 177 5.05 3.60 -14.80
C GLY A 177 4.82 2.11 -14.52
N PHE A 178 5.90 1.33 -14.57
CA PHE A 178 5.85 -0.08 -14.24
C PHE A 178 5.34 -0.30 -12.80
N ALA A 179 6.01 0.33 -11.85
CA ALA A 179 5.67 0.25 -10.44
C ALA A 179 4.41 1.08 -10.14
N MET A 180 3.54 0.53 -9.30
CA MET A 180 2.45 1.29 -8.69
C MET A 180 3.02 2.27 -7.64
N THR A 181 2.56 3.52 -7.68
CA THR A 181 2.92 4.61 -6.75
C THR A 181 1.65 5.31 -6.28
N GLY A 182 1.16 6.31 -7.02
CA GLY A 182 -0.07 7.02 -6.72
C GLY A 182 -1.31 6.13 -6.74
N SER A 183 -1.32 5.09 -7.57
CA SER A 183 -2.38 4.07 -7.54
C SER A 183 -2.48 3.39 -6.16
N PHE A 184 -1.35 2.96 -5.59
CA PHE A 184 -1.33 2.30 -4.28
C PHE A 184 -1.83 3.24 -3.18
N SER A 185 -1.26 4.44 -3.09
CA SER A 185 -1.54 5.35 -1.98
C SER A 185 -2.94 5.94 -2.05
N CYS A 186 -3.48 6.22 -3.24
CA CYS A 186 -4.87 6.68 -3.38
C CYS A 186 -5.87 5.60 -2.97
N MET A 187 -5.67 4.35 -3.41
CA MET A 187 -6.56 3.24 -3.04
C MET A 187 -6.53 2.96 -1.53
N LEU A 188 -5.33 3.01 -0.91
CA LEU A 188 -5.16 2.90 0.54
C LEU A 188 -5.93 4.00 1.27
N PHE A 189 -5.72 5.25 0.87
CA PHE A 189 -6.39 6.38 1.51
C PHE A 189 -7.91 6.33 1.33
N ALA A 190 -8.39 5.98 0.13
CA ALA A 190 -9.80 5.79 -0.15
C ALA A 190 -10.46 4.74 0.78
N ALA A 191 -9.80 3.60 0.97
CA ALA A 191 -10.31 2.55 1.85
C ALA A 191 -10.38 3.02 3.32
N LEU A 192 -9.38 3.77 3.80
CA LEU A 192 -9.44 4.40 5.13
C LEU A 192 -10.58 5.41 5.24
N LEU A 193 -10.78 6.26 4.22
CA LEU A 193 -11.88 7.23 4.21
C LEU A 193 -13.25 6.56 4.31
N ILE A 194 -13.43 5.41 3.64
CA ILE A 194 -14.69 4.67 3.59
C ILE A 194 -14.95 3.89 4.89
N PHE A 195 -13.94 3.18 5.41
CA PHE A 195 -14.15 2.19 6.46
C PHE A 195 -13.73 2.63 7.88
N ASP A 196 -12.90 3.66 8.03
CA ASP A 196 -12.58 4.21 9.34
C ASP A 196 -13.76 5.05 9.86
N GLN A 197 -14.35 4.60 10.96
CA GLN A 197 -15.46 5.28 11.63
C GLN A 197 -15.03 5.99 12.92
N SER A 198 -13.76 5.85 13.32
CA SER A 198 -13.23 6.50 14.53
C SER A 198 -13.02 8.00 14.36
N LEU A 199 -12.91 8.46 13.11
CA LEU A 199 -12.60 9.84 12.76
C LEU A 199 -13.78 10.57 12.12
N SER A 200 -13.99 11.82 12.56
CA SER A 200 -14.89 12.74 11.88
C SER A 200 -14.34 13.17 10.51
N ILE A 201 -15.14 13.84 9.68
CA ILE A 201 -14.66 14.41 8.41
C ILE A 201 -13.57 15.47 8.65
N ASP A 202 -13.69 16.26 9.72
CA ASP A 202 -12.70 17.28 10.07
C ASP A 202 -11.38 16.65 10.52
N ASP A 203 -11.43 15.56 11.29
CA ASP A 203 -10.23 14.81 11.68
C ASP A 203 -9.55 14.16 10.46
N LYS A 204 -10.35 13.57 9.54
CA LYS A 204 -9.83 13.04 8.27
C LYS A 204 -9.15 14.13 7.43
N LYS A 205 -9.72 15.34 7.41
CA LYS A 205 -9.13 16.51 6.72
C LYS A 205 -7.85 16.99 7.39
N LEU A 206 -7.78 16.95 8.73
CA LEU A 206 -6.56 17.25 9.48
C LEU A 206 -5.45 16.25 9.16
N ASN A 207 -5.78 14.95 9.17
CA ASN A 207 -4.85 13.89 8.78
C ASN A 207 -4.35 14.08 7.33
N LEU A 208 -5.25 14.39 6.39
CA LEU A 208 -4.89 14.70 5.01
C LEU A 208 -3.89 15.85 4.91
N LYS A 209 -4.10 16.94 5.64
CA LYS A 209 -3.17 18.08 5.67
C LYS A 209 -1.80 17.66 6.20
N ALA A 210 -1.77 16.90 7.29
CA ALA A 210 -0.54 16.45 7.92
C ALA A 210 0.26 15.51 7.00
N MET A 211 -0.38 14.45 6.48
CA MET A 211 0.28 13.48 5.58
C MET A 211 0.77 14.12 4.29
N THR A 212 -0.02 15.04 3.70
CA THR A 212 0.37 15.82 2.52
C THR A 212 1.60 16.68 2.78
N SER A 213 1.67 17.33 3.95
CA SER A 213 2.82 18.15 4.34
C SER A 213 4.07 17.30 4.51
N MET A 214 3.97 16.16 5.19
CA MET A 214 5.09 15.23 5.36
C MET A 214 5.60 14.69 4.02
N ALA A 215 4.71 14.25 3.13
CA ALA A 215 5.11 13.73 1.81
C ALA A 215 5.79 14.80 0.93
N LYS A 216 5.30 16.05 0.96
CA LYS A 216 5.98 17.17 0.30
C LYS A 216 7.36 17.44 0.91
N ASN A 217 7.50 17.29 2.23
CA ASN A 217 8.78 17.41 2.91
C ASN A 217 9.76 16.29 2.49
N VAL A 218 9.30 15.05 2.39
CA VAL A 218 10.06 13.90 1.86
C VAL A 218 10.61 14.21 0.47
N ILE A 219 9.74 14.64 -0.45
CA ILE A 219 10.13 15.01 -1.83
C ILE A 219 11.16 16.15 -1.84
N LYS A 220 11.01 17.13 -0.94
CA LYS A 220 11.94 18.27 -0.83
C LYS A 220 13.32 17.85 -0.28
N ARG A 221 13.36 16.84 0.60
CA ARG A 221 14.60 16.32 1.22
C ARG A 221 15.18 15.13 0.45
N GLU A 222 15.00 15.11 -0.86
CA GLU A 222 15.54 14.07 -1.72
C GLU A 222 17.05 13.86 -1.52
N ASP A 223 17.82 14.92 -1.29
CA ASP A 223 19.28 14.84 -1.08
C ASP A 223 19.67 14.00 0.14
N GLU A 224 18.85 14.01 1.20
CA GLU A 224 19.06 13.19 2.38
C GLU A 224 18.84 11.71 2.07
N ILE A 225 17.78 11.39 1.31
CA ILE A 225 17.51 10.03 0.83
C ILE A 225 18.63 9.58 -0.13
N GLN A 226 19.09 10.46 -1.01
CA GLN A 226 20.21 10.21 -1.92
C GLN A 226 21.49 9.88 -1.15
N SER A 227 21.70 10.45 0.04
CA SER A 227 22.85 10.12 0.88
C SER A 227 22.87 8.64 1.31
N TYR A 228 21.70 8.05 1.61
CA TYR A 228 21.55 6.61 1.87
C TYR A 228 21.79 5.78 0.60
N VAL A 229 21.27 6.25 -0.54
CA VAL A 229 21.44 5.57 -1.83
C VAL A 229 22.92 5.48 -2.22
N ASN A 230 23.71 6.51 -1.91
CA ASN A 230 25.14 6.58 -2.23
C ASN A 230 26.00 5.57 -1.45
N LEU A 231 25.49 4.98 -0.37
CA LEU A 231 26.19 3.93 0.38
C LEU A 231 26.33 2.65 -0.45
N ASP A 232 27.39 1.87 -0.26
CA ASP A 232 27.62 0.64 -1.01
C ASP A 232 26.86 -0.56 -0.41
N PHE A 233 25.54 -0.62 -0.64
CA PHE A 233 24.66 -1.72 -0.24
C PHE A 233 24.19 -2.57 -1.44
N ASN A 234 23.94 -3.85 -1.17
CA ASN A 234 23.27 -4.78 -2.09
C ASN A 234 22.12 -5.56 -1.42
N ARG A 235 21.87 -5.28 -0.14
CA ARG A 235 20.76 -5.81 0.66
C ARG A 235 20.00 -4.67 1.31
N LEU A 236 18.67 -4.80 1.36
CA LEU A 236 17.80 -3.83 2.02
C LEU A 236 16.74 -4.52 2.87
N VAL A 237 16.56 -4.01 4.09
CA VAL A 237 15.55 -4.49 5.05
C VAL A 237 14.54 -3.37 5.31
N TYR A 238 13.25 -3.68 5.24
CA TYR A 238 12.18 -2.83 5.78
C TYR A 238 11.48 -3.52 6.96
N LEU A 239 11.43 -2.85 8.09
CA LEU A 239 10.70 -3.26 9.29
C LEU A 239 9.56 -2.29 9.59
N GLY A 240 8.61 -2.74 10.41
CA GLY A 240 7.55 -1.91 10.96
C GLY A 240 6.53 -2.75 11.74
N SER A 241 5.74 -2.11 12.59
CA SER A 241 4.71 -2.80 13.39
C SER A 241 3.29 -2.34 13.07
N GLY A 242 2.31 -3.23 13.28
CA GLY A 242 0.90 -2.94 13.00
C GLY A 242 0.65 -2.75 11.51
N SER A 243 -0.01 -1.66 11.13
CA SER A 243 -0.21 -1.32 9.72
C SER A 243 1.10 -1.17 8.94
N LEU A 244 2.16 -0.72 9.61
CA LEU A 244 3.46 -0.49 8.99
C LEU A 244 4.15 -1.82 8.63
N ALA A 245 3.85 -2.92 9.32
CA ALA A 245 4.30 -4.25 8.91
C ALA A 245 3.71 -4.64 7.54
N GLY A 246 2.44 -4.31 7.29
CA GLY A 246 1.82 -4.48 5.98
C GLY A 246 2.46 -3.60 4.90
N LEU A 247 2.85 -2.38 5.26
CA LEU A 247 3.52 -1.42 4.37
C LEU A 247 4.89 -1.90 3.90
N THR A 248 5.64 -2.60 4.76
CA THR A 248 7.00 -3.09 4.43
C THR A 248 6.99 -3.98 3.18
N LYS A 249 5.92 -4.74 2.94
CA LYS A 249 5.73 -5.59 1.75
C LYS A 249 5.75 -4.78 0.45
N GLU A 250 5.16 -3.60 0.46
CA GLU A 250 5.16 -2.69 -0.67
C GLU A 250 6.50 -1.98 -0.81
N ALA A 251 7.03 -1.42 0.29
CA ALA A 251 8.29 -0.69 0.29
C ALA A 251 9.45 -1.51 -0.29
N GLN A 252 9.59 -2.76 0.15
CA GLN A 252 10.61 -3.68 -0.36
C GLN A 252 10.35 -4.09 -1.83
N LEU A 253 9.08 -4.25 -2.22
CA LEU A 253 8.74 -4.69 -3.58
C LEU A 253 9.13 -3.60 -4.59
N LYS A 254 8.98 -2.32 -4.25
CA LYS A 254 9.45 -1.22 -5.10
C LYS A 254 10.95 -1.30 -5.37
N ILE A 255 11.75 -1.65 -4.36
CA ILE A 255 13.19 -1.88 -4.53
C ILE A 255 13.43 -3.06 -5.48
N LEU A 256 12.78 -4.21 -5.26
CA LEU A 256 12.93 -5.38 -6.13
C LEU A 256 12.56 -5.10 -7.58
N GLU A 257 11.39 -4.52 -7.80
CA GLU A 257 10.85 -4.20 -9.12
C GLU A 257 11.75 -3.23 -9.86
N LEU A 258 12.07 -2.08 -9.25
CA LEU A 258 12.80 -1.02 -9.93
C LEU A 258 14.29 -1.35 -10.11
N THR A 259 14.87 -2.20 -9.26
CA THR A 259 16.26 -2.64 -9.41
C THR A 259 16.41 -3.93 -10.23
N ALA A 260 15.31 -4.52 -10.69
CA ALA A 260 15.28 -5.84 -11.35
C ALA A 260 15.99 -6.92 -10.51
N GLY A 261 15.76 -6.90 -9.20
CA GLY A 261 16.35 -7.86 -8.25
C GLY A 261 17.86 -7.70 -7.99
N LYS A 262 18.50 -6.65 -8.52
CA LYS A 262 19.93 -6.38 -8.24
C LYS A 262 20.21 -6.03 -6.78
N ILE A 263 19.22 -5.49 -6.09
CA ILE A 263 19.24 -5.31 -4.64
C ILE A 263 18.32 -6.38 -4.05
N ALA A 264 18.89 -7.27 -3.23
CA ALA A 264 18.11 -8.25 -2.51
C ALA A 264 17.37 -7.57 -1.37
N THR A 265 16.11 -7.95 -1.13
CA THR A 265 15.30 -7.36 -0.07
C THR A 265 14.72 -8.42 0.85
N ILE A 266 14.44 -8.00 2.08
CA ILE A 266 13.57 -8.72 3.00
C ILE A 266 12.70 -7.70 3.73
N PHE A 267 11.56 -8.16 4.23
CA PHE A 267 10.66 -7.39 5.07
C PHE A 267 10.19 -8.24 6.24
N ASP A 268 9.87 -7.60 7.36
CA ASP A 268 9.25 -8.26 8.50
C ASP A 268 8.56 -7.24 9.42
N SER A 269 7.86 -7.75 10.44
CA SER A 269 7.56 -6.97 11.62
C SER A 269 8.81 -6.70 12.45
N SER A 270 8.84 -5.56 13.14
CA SER A 270 9.99 -5.14 13.97
C SER A 270 10.35 -6.17 15.03
N MET A 271 9.36 -6.78 15.69
CA MET A 271 9.63 -7.88 16.63
C MET A 271 9.95 -9.20 15.94
N GLY A 272 9.22 -9.54 14.87
CA GLY A 272 9.35 -10.83 14.16
C GLY A 272 10.74 -11.04 13.57
N PHE A 273 11.40 -9.94 13.17
CA PHE A 273 12.72 -9.96 12.56
C PHE A 273 13.77 -10.76 13.35
N ARG A 274 13.70 -10.76 14.69
CA ARG A 274 14.64 -11.49 15.57
C ARG A 274 14.59 -13.00 15.37
N HIS A 275 13.47 -13.55 14.90
CA HIS A 275 13.20 -14.98 14.91
C HIS A 275 13.71 -15.70 13.65
N GLY A 276 14.91 -15.35 13.21
CA GLY A 276 15.57 -15.92 12.03
C GLY A 276 15.88 -14.91 10.92
N PRO A 277 14.92 -14.07 10.48
CA PRO A 277 15.11 -13.12 9.38
C PRO A 277 16.28 -12.15 9.57
N LYS A 278 16.64 -11.79 10.81
CA LYS A 278 17.84 -11.00 11.16
C LYS A 278 19.15 -11.58 10.60
N SER A 279 19.21 -12.89 10.34
CA SER A 279 20.36 -13.53 9.67
C SER A 279 20.63 -13.02 8.24
N PHE A 280 19.70 -12.27 7.64
CA PHE A 280 19.90 -11.59 6.37
C PHE A 280 20.92 -10.42 6.45
N VAL A 281 21.13 -9.85 7.65
CA VAL A 281 21.97 -8.67 7.86
C VAL A 281 23.46 -8.98 7.70
N ASN A 282 24.14 -8.13 6.93
CA ASN A 282 25.60 -8.11 6.77
C ASN A 282 26.09 -6.66 6.56
N GLU A 283 27.40 -6.49 6.32
CA GLU A 283 28.07 -5.21 6.10
C GLU A 283 27.66 -4.47 4.81
N LYS A 284 26.79 -5.07 4.00
CA LYS A 284 26.20 -4.51 2.77
C LYS A 284 24.68 -4.33 2.89
N THR A 285 24.16 -4.37 4.11
CA THR A 285 22.72 -4.26 4.41
C THR A 285 22.36 -2.87 4.90
N LEU A 286 21.41 -2.24 4.22
CA LEU A 286 20.75 -1.01 4.66
C LEU A 286 19.40 -1.36 5.30
N LEU A 287 19.18 -0.96 6.56
CA LEU A 287 17.95 -1.28 7.29
C LEU A 287 17.14 -0.01 7.59
N PHE A 288 15.85 -0.06 7.29
CA PHE A 288 14.88 0.96 7.67
C PHE A 288 13.79 0.34 8.54
N ASP A 289 13.42 1.00 9.64
CA ASP A 289 12.21 0.67 10.40
C ASP A 289 11.21 1.84 10.32
N PHE A 290 9.98 1.53 9.93
CA PHE A 290 8.84 2.44 9.98
C PHE A 290 8.28 2.45 11.41
N VAL A 291 8.68 3.45 12.19
CA VAL A 291 8.37 3.51 13.63
C VAL A 291 6.93 3.94 13.86
N ASN A 292 6.19 3.13 14.62
CA ASN A 292 4.81 3.40 14.99
C ASN A 292 4.69 4.57 15.99
N ASN A 293 3.57 5.31 15.93
CA ASN A 293 3.30 6.42 16.86
C ASN A 293 2.53 5.98 18.11
N HIS A 294 1.96 4.77 18.13
CA HIS A 294 1.33 4.26 19.34
C HIS A 294 2.39 4.04 20.43
N PRO A 295 2.31 4.69 21.62
CA PRO A 295 3.39 4.69 22.60
C PRO A 295 3.88 3.30 23.05
N TYR A 296 2.96 2.33 23.15
CA TYR A 296 3.30 0.95 23.48
C TYR A 296 4.05 0.25 22.33
N THR A 297 3.51 0.27 21.12
CA THR A 297 4.11 -0.39 19.93
C THR A 297 5.47 0.21 19.60
N ARG A 298 5.59 1.54 19.70
CA ARG A 298 6.81 2.29 19.44
C ARG A 298 8.02 1.73 20.17
N GLN A 299 7.86 1.32 21.43
CA GLN A 299 8.98 0.78 22.22
C GLN A 299 9.63 -0.41 21.52
N TYR A 300 8.84 -1.31 20.95
CA TYR A 300 9.35 -2.49 20.26
C TYR A 300 10.04 -2.19 18.93
N ASP A 301 9.56 -1.17 18.19
CA ASP A 301 10.20 -0.69 16.97
C ASP A 301 11.55 -0.05 17.29
N LEU A 302 11.61 0.74 18.37
CA LEU A 302 12.86 1.35 18.83
C LEU A 302 13.85 0.29 19.35
N ASP A 303 13.38 -0.69 20.13
CA ASP A 303 14.26 -1.72 20.70
C ASP A 303 14.98 -2.54 19.61
N ILE A 304 14.33 -2.85 18.48
CA ILE A 304 15.01 -3.55 17.38
C ILE A 304 15.99 -2.65 16.63
N LEU A 305 15.67 -1.36 16.47
CA LEU A 305 16.58 -0.39 15.88
C LEU A 305 17.86 -0.24 16.72
N GLU A 306 17.71 -0.06 18.04
CA GLU A 306 18.84 0.02 18.98
C GLU A 306 19.67 -1.26 18.96
N GLU A 307 19.02 -2.43 18.93
CA GLU A 307 19.71 -3.71 18.88
C GLU A 307 20.52 -3.89 17.59
N VAL A 308 19.94 -3.64 16.42
CA VAL A 308 20.66 -3.79 15.14
C VAL A 308 21.77 -2.75 15.01
N ASP A 309 21.55 -1.53 15.47
CA ASP A 309 22.61 -0.51 15.49
C ASP A 309 23.76 -0.94 16.42
N ALA A 310 23.46 -1.41 17.64
CA ALA A 310 24.46 -1.87 18.60
C ALA A 310 25.28 -3.09 18.12
N ASP A 311 24.72 -3.95 17.27
CA ASP A 311 25.45 -5.08 16.68
C ASP A 311 26.59 -4.63 15.76
N GLN A 312 26.51 -3.42 15.18
CA GLN A 312 27.54 -2.84 14.29
C GLN A 312 27.88 -3.74 13.08
N ILE A 313 26.89 -4.51 12.59
CA ILE A 313 27.02 -5.37 11.41
C ILE A 313 26.39 -4.70 10.18
N ALA A 314 25.16 -4.18 10.31
CA ALA A 314 24.48 -3.51 9.21
C ALA A 314 25.31 -2.31 8.73
N LEU A 315 25.30 -2.05 7.41
CA LEU A 315 25.96 -0.88 6.85
C LEU A 315 25.41 0.41 7.45
N LYS A 316 24.09 0.43 7.66
CA LYS A 316 23.39 1.54 8.29
C LYS A 316 21.99 1.11 8.73
N THR A 317 21.58 1.62 9.89
CA THR A 317 20.25 1.44 10.49
C THR A 317 19.59 2.82 10.62
N ILE A 318 18.39 2.98 10.06
CA ILE A 318 17.67 4.26 10.01
C ILE A 318 16.23 4.08 10.47
N ALA A 319 15.78 4.93 11.39
CA ALA A 319 14.36 5.08 11.68
C ALA A 319 13.70 6.00 10.66
N VAL A 320 12.51 5.65 10.16
CA VAL A 320 11.62 6.60 9.47
C VAL A 320 10.46 6.82 10.43
N ALA A 321 10.32 8.03 10.96
CA ALA A 321 9.45 8.23 12.13
C ALA A 321 8.94 9.67 12.26
N GLN A 322 7.78 9.86 12.89
CA GLN A 322 7.52 11.11 13.60
C GLN A 322 8.28 11.10 14.93
N LYS A 323 8.64 12.30 15.41
CA LYS A 323 9.18 12.46 16.76
C LYS A 323 8.13 12.07 17.80
N GLY A 324 8.49 11.16 18.70
CA GLY A 324 7.68 10.72 19.84
C GLY A 324 8.32 11.13 21.17
N GLU A 325 7.74 10.66 22.28
CA GLU A 325 8.31 10.87 23.62
C GLU A 325 9.67 10.18 23.78
N VAL A 326 9.75 8.93 23.31
CA VAL A 326 10.99 8.17 23.14
C VAL A 326 11.34 8.09 21.67
N ASN A 327 12.62 8.10 21.33
CA ASN A 327 13.09 8.08 19.94
C ASN A 327 14.33 7.20 19.84
N PHE A 328 14.61 6.72 18.63
CA PHE A 328 15.84 6.01 18.32
C PHE A 328 17.05 6.93 18.56
N SER A 329 18.10 6.40 19.17
CA SER A 329 19.33 7.12 19.49
C SER A 329 20.19 7.39 18.25
N GLY A 330 20.04 6.55 17.22
CA GLY A 330 20.76 6.65 15.96
C GLY A 330 20.07 7.56 14.94
N GLU A 331 20.34 7.30 13.66
CA GLU A 331 19.88 8.17 12.58
C GLU A 331 18.38 8.00 12.31
N THR A 332 17.68 9.14 12.17
CA THR A 332 16.24 9.17 11.91
C THR A 332 15.92 10.10 10.75
N PHE A 333 15.25 9.58 9.72
CA PHE A 333 14.55 10.39 8.74
C PHE A 333 13.23 10.87 9.35
N GLU A 334 13.25 12.07 9.95
CA GLU A 334 12.10 12.60 10.68
C GLU A 334 10.98 13.10 9.74
N LEU A 335 9.75 12.63 9.97
CA LEU A 335 8.51 13.11 9.35
C LEU A 335 7.87 14.18 10.23
N THR A 336 8.20 15.46 9.97
CA THR A 336 7.75 16.57 10.82
C THR A 336 6.29 16.97 10.57
N SER A 337 5.50 17.02 11.64
CA SER A 337 4.15 17.60 11.68
C SER A 337 3.71 17.87 13.11
N ASP A 338 2.78 18.80 13.29
CA ASP A 338 2.12 19.07 14.58
C ASP A 338 1.07 18.00 14.94
N VAL A 339 0.72 17.13 13.98
CA VAL A 339 -0.27 16.06 14.14
C VAL A 339 0.43 14.72 14.14
N GLN A 340 0.24 13.94 15.21
CA GLN A 340 0.65 12.53 15.25
C GLN A 340 -0.39 11.68 14.52
N LEU A 341 0.02 11.05 13.42
CA LEU A 341 -0.85 10.20 12.63
C LEU A 341 -0.91 8.80 13.24
N ALA A 342 -2.08 8.19 13.21
CA ALA A 342 -2.17 6.74 13.42
C ALA A 342 -1.41 6.01 12.30
N ASP A 343 -0.88 4.83 12.61
CA ASP A 343 0.02 4.06 11.75
C ASP A 343 -0.49 3.83 10.32
N ALA A 344 -1.80 3.53 10.15
CA ALA A 344 -2.39 3.37 8.82
C ALA A 344 -2.38 4.67 7.97
N TYR A 345 -2.51 5.83 8.59
CA TYR A 345 -2.41 7.13 7.91
C TYR A 345 -0.95 7.57 7.75
N LEU A 346 -0.09 7.25 8.72
CA LEU A 346 1.35 7.50 8.68
C LEU A 346 2.05 6.70 7.57
N ALA A 347 1.46 5.57 7.17
CA ALA A 347 1.94 4.77 6.05
C ALA A 347 2.04 5.56 4.73
N LEU A 348 1.17 6.56 4.51
CA LEU A 348 1.14 7.36 3.29
C LEU A 348 2.40 8.21 3.08
N PRO A 349 2.87 9.04 4.02
CA PRO A 349 4.14 9.74 3.85
C PRO A 349 5.36 8.80 3.92
N MET A 350 5.29 7.70 4.68
CA MET A 350 6.36 6.70 4.74
C MET A 350 6.58 5.98 3.40
N ILE A 351 5.50 5.69 2.65
CA ILE A 351 5.65 5.04 1.35
C ILE A 351 6.26 5.97 0.30
N VAL A 352 6.00 7.28 0.37
CA VAL A 352 6.66 8.27 -0.49
C VAL A 352 8.17 8.27 -0.26
N PHE A 353 8.62 8.09 1.00
CA PHE A 353 10.04 7.93 1.31
C PHE A 353 10.60 6.67 0.65
N ALA A 354 9.94 5.51 0.81
CA ALA A 354 10.40 4.25 0.26
C ALA A 354 10.41 4.22 -1.28
N GLN A 355 9.38 4.78 -1.91
CA GLN A 355 9.32 4.93 -3.36
C GLN A 355 10.43 5.84 -3.89
N THR A 356 10.71 6.95 -3.20
CA THR A 356 11.82 7.84 -3.54
C THR A 356 13.15 7.09 -3.46
N LEU A 357 13.39 6.35 -2.36
CA LEU A 357 14.57 5.51 -2.21
C LEU A 357 14.69 4.48 -3.35
N ALA A 358 13.59 3.82 -3.72
CA ALA A 358 13.57 2.83 -4.79
C ALA A 358 13.85 3.41 -6.18
N LEU A 359 13.25 4.56 -6.48
CA LEU A 359 13.51 5.31 -7.71
C LEU A 359 14.99 5.68 -7.84
N LEU A 360 15.57 6.27 -6.79
CA LEU A 360 16.98 6.68 -6.78
C LEU A 360 17.91 5.45 -6.85
N THR A 361 17.57 4.36 -6.17
CA THR A 361 18.34 3.11 -6.21
C THR A 361 18.31 2.45 -7.59
N SER A 362 17.18 2.53 -8.30
CA SER A 362 17.08 2.08 -9.70
C SER A 362 18.09 2.80 -10.60
N ILE A 363 18.23 4.12 -10.44
CA ILE A 363 19.21 4.91 -11.17
C ILE A 363 20.63 4.54 -10.78
N LYS A 364 20.92 4.35 -9.49
CA LYS A 364 22.22 3.88 -9.01
C LYS A 364 22.65 2.58 -9.68
N VAL A 365 21.74 1.62 -9.83
CA VAL A 365 22.04 0.33 -10.50
C VAL A 365 21.94 0.40 -12.03
N LYS A 366 21.87 1.62 -12.58
CA LYS A 366 21.79 1.94 -14.02
C LYS A 366 20.62 1.25 -14.72
N ASN A 367 19.47 1.17 -14.03
CA ASN A 367 18.22 0.69 -14.63
C ASN A 367 17.34 1.87 -15.09
N LEU A 368 16.27 1.56 -15.83
CA LEU A 368 15.28 2.53 -16.29
C LEU A 368 13.99 2.38 -15.46
N PRO A 369 13.72 3.24 -14.47
CA PRO A 369 12.60 3.08 -13.54
C PRO A 369 11.23 2.92 -14.20
N ASP A 370 10.98 3.57 -15.33
CA ASP A 370 9.70 3.50 -16.04
C ASP A 370 9.48 2.13 -16.71
N THR A 371 10.57 1.42 -17.05
CA THR A 371 10.57 0.11 -17.73
C THR A 371 11.67 -0.82 -17.19
N PRO A 372 11.63 -1.18 -15.89
CA PRO A 372 12.78 -1.73 -15.18
C PRO A 372 13.05 -3.21 -15.51
N SER A 373 12.10 -3.91 -16.14
CA SER A 373 12.25 -5.31 -16.58
C SER A 373 12.65 -5.38 -18.05
N SER A 374 13.93 -5.17 -18.35
CA SER A 374 14.46 -5.22 -19.72
C SER A 374 14.28 -6.57 -20.43
N THR A 375 14.16 -7.66 -19.66
CA THR A 375 13.89 -9.03 -20.16
C THR A 375 12.43 -9.26 -20.55
N GLY A 376 11.51 -8.39 -20.11
CA GLY A 376 10.06 -8.58 -20.29
C GLY A 376 9.44 -9.72 -19.46
N THR A 377 10.20 -10.33 -18.53
CA THR A 377 9.71 -11.44 -17.69
C THR A 377 8.74 -10.99 -16.61
N VAL A 378 8.77 -9.71 -16.22
CA VAL A 378 7.75 -9.07 -15.38
C VAL A 378 7.13 -7.91 -16.17
N ASN A 379 5.82 -7.72 -16.05
CA ASN A 379 5.06 -6.77 -16.88
C ASN A 379 4.17 -5.87 -16.00
N ARG A 380 3.98 -4.61 -16.41
CA ARG A 380 3.09 -3.63 -15.76
C ARG A 380 1.65 -4.17 -15.59
N VAL A 381 1.15 -4.83 -16.62
CA VAL A 381 -0.06 -5.65 -16.55
C VAL A 381 0.38 -7.09 -16.68
N VAL A 382 -0.01 -7.93 -15.73
CA VAL A 382 0.37 -9.34 -15.71
C VAL A 382 -0.01 -10.03 -17.04
N LYS A 383 0.85 -10.93 -17.51
CA LYS A 383 0.66 -11.72 -18.73
C LYS A 383 0.87 -13.19 -18.41
N GLY A 384 0.18 -14.07 -19.15
CA GLY A 384 0.38 -15.52 -19.06
C GLY A 384 -0.38 -16.21 -17.93
N VAL A 385 -1.23 -15.49 -17.19
CA VAL A 385 -2.13 -16.09 -16.18
C VAL A 385 -3.28 -16.79 -16.91
N ILE A 386 -3.42 -18.09 -16.68
CA ILE A 386 -4.56 -18.88 -17.14
C ILE A 386 -5.51 -19.06 -15.97
N ILE A 387 -6.77 -18.62 -16.15
CA ILE A 387 -7.83 -18.86 -15.18
C ILE A 387 -8.51 -20.19 -15.56
N HIS A 388 -8.49 -21.15 -14.66
CA HIS A 388 -9.16 -22.43 -14.82
C HIS A 388 -10.57 -22.36 -14.25
N ASP A 389 -11.53 -22.98 -14.93
CA ASP A 389 -12.91 -23.06 -14.46
C ASP A 389 -13.00 -23.86 -13.15
N TYR A 390 -13.69 -23.30 -12.17
CA TYR A 390 -13.97 -23.98 -10.91
C TYR A 390 -15.27 -24.77 -11.01
N HIS A 391 -15.18 -26.08 -10.88
CA HIS A 391 -16.32 -26.99 -10.83
C HIS A 391 -16.50 -27.50 -9.40
N LYS A 392 -17.70 -27.28 -8.82
CA LYS A 392 -18.06 -27.73 -7.46
C LYS A 392 -18.19 -29.24 -7.38
#